data_AF-A0AAV0H5U6-F1
#
_entry.id   AF-A0AAV0H5U6-F1
#
_cell.length_a   1.000
_cell.length_b   1.000
_cell.length_c   1.000
_cell.angle_alpha   90.00
_cell.angle_beta   90.00
_cell.angle_gamma   90.00
#
_symmetry.space_group_name_H-M   'P 1'
#
loop_
_entity.id
_entity.type
_entity.pdbx_description
1 polymer ?
#
loop_
_entity_poly.entity_id
_entity_poly.type
_entity_poly.pdbx_seq_one_letter_code
_entity_poly.pdbx_strand_id
1 'polypeptide(L)'
;MLSIKTTLGDEFDGQVVTFDRPSNILAREELALRQAEADAERIGVGVTTQAQGIFDALFKTLPVRWDKTSIVVMNEVRVSSPYLPENVIGGTPAANDRVKKVLELERRRLQTRGPGP
;
A
#
# COMPACT_ATOMS: atom_id res chain seq x y z
N MET A 1 36.85 21.70 -18.33
CA MET A 1 36.09 22.39 -19.39
C MET A 1 35.84 21.36 -20.48
N LEU A 2 34.59 21.14 -20.87
CA LEU A 2 34.26 20.19 -21.94
C LEU A 2 34.09 20.98 -23.23
N SER A 3 34.91 20.66 -24.24
CA SER A 3 34.86 21.31 -25.55
C SER A 3 34.09 20.43 -26.52
N ILE A 4 33.06 20.98 -27.15
CA ILE A 4 32.21 20.28 -28.13
C ILE A 4 32.42 20.94 -29.49
N LYS A 5 32.85 20.15 -30.48
CA LYS A 5 32.93 20.56 -31.89
C LYS A 5 31.68 20.15 -32.64
N THR A 6 31.04 21.12 -33.29
CA THR A 6 29.91 20.85 -34.17
C THR A 6 30.38 20.53 -35.58
N THR A 7 29.53 19.89 -36.38
CA THR A 7 29.82 19.59 -37.80
C THR A 7 29.91 20.83 -38.68
N LEU A 8 29.54 22.01 -38.16
CA LEU A 8 29.71 23.30 -38.82
C LEU A 8 31.05 23.98 -38.48
N GLY A 9 31.90 23.33 -37.66
CA GLY A 9 33.23 23.84 -37.31
C GLY A 9 33.25 24.72 -36.06
N ASP A 10 32.09 25.03 -35.48
CA ASP A 10 32.02 25.79 -34.23
C ASP A 10 32.47 24.93 -33.04
N GLU A 11 33.33 25.51 -32.20
CA GLU A 11 33.82 24.90 -30.96
C GLU A 11 33.27 25.69 -29.78
N PHE A 12 32.54 25.00 -28.91
CA PHE A 12 31.95 25.60 -27.71
C PHE A 12 32.55 24.97 -26.47
N ASP A 13 32.98 25.81 -25.52
CA ASP A 13 33.49 25.41 -24.22
C ASP A 13 32.42 25.57 -23.15
N GLY A 14 32.02 24.44 -22.56
CA GLY A 14 31.05 24.40 -21.48
C GLY A 14 31.67 23.87 -20.19
N GLN A 15 31.18 24.35 -19.05
CA GLN A 15 31.40 23.70 -17.76
C GLN A 15 30.18 22.84 -17.44
N VAL A 16 30.41 21.55 -17.21
CA VAL A 16 29.35 20.66 -16.74
C VAL A 16 29.04 21.04 -15.29
N VAL A 17 27.93 21.74 -15.07
CA VAL A 17 27.54 22.24 -13.75
C VAL A 17 27.20 21.08 -12.81
N THR A 18 26.47 20.06 -13.30
CA THR A 18 26.27 18.76 -12.65
C THR A 18 26.13 17.67 -13.71
N PHE A 19 26.73 16.49 -13.51
CA PHE A 19 26.49 15.30 -14.33
C PHE A 19 26.08 14.16 -13.41
N ASP A 20 24.78 14.05 -13.15
CA ASP A 20 24.31 13.18 -12.08
C ASP A 20 23.39 12.08 -12.59
N ARG A 21 24.01 11.08 -13.24
CA ARG A 21 23.38 9.78 -13.45
C ARG A 21 23.12 9.01 -12.14
N PRO A 22 23.99 9.04 -11.11
CA PRO A 22 23.72 8.29 -9.88
C PRO A 22 22.59 8.87 -9.01
N SER A 23 22.35 10.18 -8.92
CA SER A 23 21.31 10.70 -8.02
C SER A 23 19.88 10.39 -8.43
N ASN A 24 19.59 10.28 -9.73
CA ASN A 24 18.29 9.77 -10.18
C ASN A 24 18.09 8.27 -9.89
N ILE A 25 19.19 7.49 -9.85
CA ILE A 25 19.14 6.07 -9.50
C ILE A 25 18.92 5.91 -8.00
N LEU A 26 19.68 6.63 -7.18
CA LEU A 26 19.57 6.61 -5.72
C LEU A 26 18.20 7.10 -5.24
N ALA A 27 17.68 8.19 -5.82
CA ALA A 27 16.34 8.69 -5.47
C ALA A 27 15.24 7.68 -5.86
N ARG A 28 15.38 7.00 -7.00
CA ARG A 28 14.44 5.94 -7.41
C ARG A 28 14.53 4.71 -6.52
N GLU A 29 15.74 4.34 -6.11
CA GLU A 29 15.99 3.22 -5.19
C GLU A 29 15.37 3.51 -3.82
N GLU A 30 15.59 4.70 -3.27
CA GLU A 30 15.01 5.11 -1.99
C GLU A 30 13.47 5.12 -2.04
N LEU A 31 12.89 5.62 -3.13
CA LEU A 31 11.44 5.57 -3.35
C LEU A 31 10.93 4.13 -3.45
N ALA A 32 11.64 3.25 -4.17
CA ALA A 32 11.26 1.85 -4.31
C ALA A 32 11.33 1.10 -2.98
N LEU A 33 12.35 1.36 -2.17
CA LEU A 33 12.51 0.78 -0.83
C LEU A 33 11.37 1.22 0.09
N ARG A 34 11.10 2.53 0.18
CA ARG A 34 9.97 3.05 0.98
C ARG A 34 8.63 2.49 0.54
N GLN A 35 8.43 2.36 -0.77
CA GLN A 35 7.21 1.78 -1.32
C GLN A 35 7.09 0.30 -0.94
N ALA A 36 8.17 -0.46 -1.06
CA ALA A 36 8.21 -1.87 -0.69
C ALA A 36 7.97 -2.08 0.82
N GLU A 37 8.53 -1.22 1.68
CA GLU A 37 8.29 -1.22 3.12
C GLU A 37 6.81 -0.95 3.41
N ALA A 38 6.23 0.09 2.80
CA ALA A 38 4.82 0.43 2.96
C ALA A 38 3.89 -0.69 2.47
N ASP A 39 4.25 -1.39 1.39
CA ASP A 39 3.49 -2.53 0.89
C ASP A 39 3.66 -3.78 1.76
N ALA A 40 4.83 -3.98 2.37
CA ALA A 40 5.08 -5.08 3.30
C ALA A 40 4.23 -4.96 4.58
N GLU A 41 4.03 -3.74 5.10
CA GLU A 41 3.15 -3.49 6.25
C GLU A 41 1.68 -3.89 6.01
N ARG A 42 1.29 -4.05 4.74
CA ARG A 42 -0.07 -4.45 4.35
C ARG A 42 -0.25 -5.97 4.36
N ILE A 43 0.83 -6.74 4.29
CA ILE A 43 0.76 -8.20 4.25
C ILE A 43 0.68 -8.76 5.67
N GLY A 44 -0.45 -9.36 6.01
CA GLY A 44 -0.64 -10.01 7.31
C GLY A 44 0.18 -11.30 7.42
N VAL A 45 0.93 -11.47 8.51
CA VAL A 45 1.68 -12.70 8.79
C VAL A 45 0.76 -13.71 9.48
N GLY A 46 0.61 -14.90 8.88
CA GLY A 46 -0.24 -15.97 9.45
C GLY A 46 -1.75 -15.70 9.35
N VAL A 47 -2.17 -14.77 8.49
CA VAL A 47 -3.58 -14.45 8.26
C VAL A 47 -4.14 -15.26 7.10
N THR A 48 -5.46 -15.47 7.08
CA THR A 48 -6.14 -16.15 5.96
C THR A 48 -6.25 -15.23 4.74
N THR A 49 -6.43 -15.80 3.55
CA THR A 49 -6.72 -15.00 2.33
C THR A 49 -7.95 -14.12 2.50
N GLN A 50 -8.96 -14.59 3.26
CA GLN A 50 -10.12 -13.80 3.61
C GLN A 50 -9.75 -12.57 4.45
N ALA A 51 -8.94 -12.76 5.49
CA ALA A 51 -8.49 -11.67 6.35
C ALA A 51 -7.69 -10.63 5.56
N GLN A 52 -6.79 -11.08 4.70
CA GLN A 52 -6.02 -10.19 3.82
C GLN A 52 -6.95 -9.41 2.88
N GLY A 53 -7.94 -10.05 2.25
CA GLY A 53 -8.90 -9.37 1.39
C GLY A 53 -9.73 -8.31 2.13
N ILE A 54 -10.12 -8.58 3.37
CA ILE A 54 -10.81 -7.60 4.23
C ILE A 54 -9.89 -6.41 4.53
N PHE A 55 -8.63 -6.68 4.90
CA PHE A 55 -7.64 -5.63 5.13
C PHE A 55 -7.47 -4.74 3.89
N ASP A 56 -7.25 -5.35 2.72
CA ASP A 56 -7.05 -4.63 1.47
C ASP A 56 -8.27 -3.78 1.08
N ALA A 57 -9.48 -4.27 1.35
CA ALA A 57 -10.71 -3.52 1.12
C ALA A 57 -10.85 -2.30 2.05
N LEU A 58 -10.54 -2.47 3.34
CA LEU A 58 -10.60 -1.39 4.32
C LEU A 58 -9.51 -0.33 4.07
N PHE A 59 -8.28 -0.78 3.82
CA PHE A 59 -7.10 0.07 3.61
C PHE A 59 -7.27 1.04 2.43
N LYS A 60 -8.08 0.69 1.42
CA LYS A 60 -8.39 1.60 0.29
C LYS A 60 -9.10 2.89 0.69
N THR A 61 -9.78 2.90 1.83
CA THR A 61 -10.66 4.01 2.22
C THR A 61 -10.40 4.55 3.62
N LEU A 62 -9.69 3.80 4.45
CA LEU A 62 -9.46 4.12 5.85
C LEU A 62 -8.01 3.81 6.25
N PRO A 63 -7.43 4.58 7.18
CA PRO A 63 -6.25 4.20 7.94
C PRO A 63 -6.46 2.84 8.63
N VAL A 64 -5.65 1.85 8.26
CA VAL A 64 -5.76 0.47 8.75
C VAL A 64 -4.36 -0.09 8.98
N ARG A 65 -4.21 -0.91 10.03
CA ARG A 65 -2.98 -1.65 10.31
C ARG A 65 -3.27 -3.03 10.88
N TRP A 66 -2.31 -3.93 10.73
CA TRP A 66 -2.34 -5.20 11.43
C TRP A 66 -1.96 -5.02 12.90
N ASP A 67 -2.62 -5.79 13.77
CA ASP A 67 -2.19 -6.06 15.13
C ASP A 67 -2.21 -7.58 15.32
N LYS A 68 -1.03 -8.20 15.14
CA LYS A 68 -0.91 -9.66 14.94
C LYS A 68 -1.79 -10.08 13.76
N THR A 69 -2.85 -10.84 14.02
CA THR A 69 -3.84 -11.27 13.03
C THR A 69 -5.10 -10.41 13.06
N SER A 70 -5.28 -9.51 14.04
CA SER A 70 -6.42 -8.59 14.10
C SER A 70 -6.19 -7.39 13.19
N ILE A 71 -7.26 -6.86 12.64
CA ILE A 71 -7.24 -5.64 11.83
C ILE A 71 -7.67 -4.48 12.73
N VAL A 72 -6.88 -3.42 12.78
CA VAL A 72 -7.20 -2.21 13.52
C VAL A 72 -7.46 -1.08 12.53
N VAL A 73 -8.68 -0.52 12.58
CA VAL A 73 -9.15 0.55 11.70
C VAL A 73 -9.25 1.83 12.52
N MET A 74 -8.70 2.93 11.99
CA MET A 74 -8.72 4.25 12.64
C MET A 74 -8.15 4.27 14.08
N ASN A 75 -7.34 3.26 14.45
CA ASN A 75 -6.86 3.02 15.82
C ASN A 75 -7.96 2.86 16.90
N GLU A 76 -9.23 2.76 16.50
CA GLU A 76 -10.37 2.73 17.42
C GLU A 76 -11.25 1.48 17.24
N VAL A 77 -11.38 0.97 16.01
CA VAL A 77 -12.16 -0.24 15.71
C VAL A 77 -11.21 -1.41 15.52
N ARG A 78 -11.48 -2.52 16.19
CA ARG A 78 -10.76 -3.78 16.06
C ARG A 78 -11.67 -4.83 15.43
N VAL A 79 -11.15 -5.52 14.41
CA VAL A 79 -11.77 -6.70 13.80
C VAL A 79 -10.86 -7.88 14.07
N SER A 80 -11.40 -8.92 14.70
CA SER A 80 -10.64 -10.14 15.01
C SER A 80 -11.25 -11.35 14.32
N SER A 81 -10.43 -12.39 14.12
CA SER A 81 -10.93 -13.71 13.69
C SER A 81 -12.13 -14.13 14.55
N PRO A 82 -13.22 -14.67 13.96
CA PRO A 82 -13.42 -15.09 12.56
C PRO A 82 -13.82 -13.99 11.55
N TYR A 83 -13.59 -12.71 11.85
CA TYR A 83 -13.85 -11.55 11.00
C TYR A 83 -15.33 -11.41 10.58
N LEU A 84 -16.23 -11.71 11.52
CA LEU A 84 -17.67 -11.50 11.36
C LEU A 84 -18.10 -10.13 11.89
N PRO A 85 -19.28 -9.60 11.50
CA PRO A 85 -19.78 -8.32 11.99
C PRO A 85 -19.83 -8.21 13.52
N GLU A 86 -20.10 -9.32 14.21
CA GLU A 86 -20.10 -9.45 15.67
C GLU A 86 -18.71 -9.36 16.30
N ASN A 87 -17.64 -9.61 15.53
CA ASN A 87 -16.25 -9.48 15.97
C ASN A 87 -15.65 -8.10 15.72
N VAL A 88 -16.48 -7.13 15.33
CA VAL A 88 -16.10 -5.72 15.15
C VAL A 88 -16.39 -4.96 16.44
N ILE A 89 -15.35 -4.56 17.17
CA ILE A 89 -15.45 -4.00 18.51
C ILE A 89 -14.73 -2.65 18.58
N GLY A 90 -15.27 -1.71 19.35
CA GLY A 90 -14.68 -0.39 19.57
C GLY A 90 -15.11 0.66 18.55
N GLY A 91 -14.55 1.85 18.72
CA GLY A 91 -14.83 3.06 17.94
C GLY A 91 -16.24 3.62 18.15
N THR A 92 -16.55 4.64 17.35
CA THR A 92 -17.91 5.19 17.28
C THR A 92 -18.87 4.21 16.58
N PRO A 93 -20.20 4.25 16.87
CA PRO A 93 -21.17 3.42 16.16
C PRO A 93 -21.10 3.57 14.64
N ALA A 94 -20.91 4.80 14.15
CA ALA A 94 -20.78 5.08 12.73
C ALA A 94 -19.54 4.44 12.08
N ALA A 95 -18.39 4.44 12.77
CA ALA A 95 -17.18 3.77 12.28
C ALA A 95 -17.36 2.26 12.26
N ASN A 96 -17.95 1.70 13.32
CA ASN A 96 -18.23 0.27 13.44
C ASN A 96 -19.17 -0.21 12.31
N ASP A 97 -20.25 0.54 12.03
CA ASP A 97 -21.20 0.22 10.96
C ASP A 97 -20.56 0.24 9.57
N ARG A 98 -19.66 1.20 9.31
CA ARG A 98 -18.88 1.25 8.05
C ARG A 98 -17.98 0.02 7.91
N VAL A 99 -17.27 -0.37 8.97
CA VAL A 99 -16.40 -1.56 8.96
C VAL A 99 -17.23 -2.82 8.71
N LYS A 100 -18.36 -3.00 9.43
CA LYS A 100 -19.30 -4.11 9.20
C LYS A 100 -19.79 -4.17 7.76
N LYS A 101 -20.08 -3.02 7.14
CA LYS A 101 -20.51 -2.95 5.73
C LYS A 101 -19.43 -3.46 4.79
N VAL A 102 -18.17 -3.08 5.01
CA VAL A 102 -17.04 -3.56 4.20
C VAL A 102 -16.82 -5.06 4.35
N LEU A 103 -16.93 -5.59 5.57
CA LEU A 103 -16.85 -7.05 5.82
C LEU A 103 -17.91 -7.82 5.01
N GLU A 104 -19.15 -7.35 5.02
CA GLU A 104 -20.24 -7.97 4.26
C GLU A 104 -20.00 -7.92 2.74
N LEU A 105 -19.49 -6.79 2.23
CA LEU A 105 -19.15 -6.65 0.81
C LEU A 105 -18.02 -7.60 0.39
N GLU A 106 -16.97 -7.72 1.21
CA GLU A 106 -15.85 -8.61 0.90
C GLU A 106 -16.27 -10.09 0.99
N ARG A 107 -17.13 -10.43 1.95
CA ARG A 107 -17.73 -11.76 2.05
C ARG A 107 -18.57 -12.11 0.81
N ARG A 108 -19.29 -11.16 0.22
CA ARG A 108 -20.04 -11.36 -1.05
C ARG A 108 -19.10 -11.52 -2.25
N ARG A 109 -18.00 -10.77 -2.29
CA ARG A 109 -16.97 -10.88 -3.34
C ARG A 109 -16.28 -12.25 -3.32
N LEU A 110 -16.03 -12.79 -2.12
CA LEU A 110 -15.46 -14.13 -1.99
C LEU A 110 -16.42 -15.24 -2.43
N GLN A 111 -17.73 -15.09 -2.17
CA GLN A 111 -18.75 -16.06 -2.62
C GLN A 111 -18.94 -16.08 -4.14
N THR A 112 -18.75 -14.94 -4.81
CA THR A 112 -18.80 -14.86 -6.28
C THR A 112 -17.53 -15.39 -6.95
N ARG A 113 -16.44 -15.54 -6.18
CA ARG A 113 -15.21 -16.26 -6.56
C ARG A 113 -15.28 -17.74 -6.13
N GLY A 114 -16.46 -18.35 -6.21
CA GLY A 114 -16.64 -19.79 -6.01
C GLY A 114 -15.65 -20.59 -6.87
N PRO A 115 -15.35 -21.86 -6.50
CA PRO A 115 -14.34 -22.65 -7.18
C PRO A 115 -14.67 -22.66 -8.66
N GLY A 116 -13.73 -22.20 -9.49
CA GLY A 116 -13.88 -22.32 -10.93
C GLY A 116 -14.16 -23.78 -11.30
N PRO A 117 -14.91 -24.02 -12.40
CA PRO A 117 -15.32 -25.36 -12.82
C PRO A 117 -14.14 -26.33 -12.96
#